data_AF-A0A090WIW4-F1
#
_entry.id   AF-A0A090WIW4-F1
#
_cell.length_a   1.000
_cell.length_b   1.000
_cell.length_c   1.000
_cell.angle_alpha   90.00
_cell.angle_beta   90.00
_cell.angle_gamma   90.00
#
_symmetry.space_group_name_H-M   'P 1'
#
loop_
_entity.id
_entity.type
_entity.pdbx_description
1 polymer ?
#
loop_
_entity_poly.entity_id
_entity_poly.type
_entity_poly.pdbx_seq_one_letter_code
_entity_poly.pdbx_strand_id
1 'polypeptide(L)'
;MPKLFITTLCFFILISCQQEQKPVLTTTSSTQHKAPTLLKDAYNVGFLVMDGTFNTELTAPFDIFQHTRFRESVKPMNTFTVAQSKNIITTFEGLRLQPDYDFTNAPRIDILVIPSAEHHLDSDLENTEVINWIKQTGSAATYITSHCDGAFMLAQAGLLDHVVSTTFLVTSIK
;
A
#
# COMPACT_ATOMS: atom_id res chain seq x y z
N MET A 1 6.70 68.70 52.64
CA MET A 1 8.07 68.40 53.09
C MET A 1 7.98 67.28 54.12
N PRO A 2 8.83 66.23 54.16
CA PRO A 2 9.78 65.67 53.18
C PRO A 2 9.17 64.43 52.47
N LYS A 3 9.51 64.01 51.24
CA LYS A 3 10.76 63.55 50.61
C LYS A 3 11.32 62.21 51.15
N LEU A 4 11.36 61.24 50.22
CA LEU A 4 12.50 60.35 49.89
C LEU A 4 12.50 58.90 50.43
N PHE A 5 12.54 57.95 49.47
CA PHE A 5 13.23 56.63 49.39
C PHE A 5 12.35 55.73 48.49
N ILE A 6 12.40 55.77 47.15
CA ILE A 6 13.48 55.38 46.21
C ILE A 6 14.15 54.04 46.58
N THR A 7 13.84 53.04 45.74
CA THR A 7 14.59 51.81 45.41
C THR A 7 14.75 50.80 46.54
N THR A 8 14.31 49.55 46.39
CA THR A 8 14.99 48.53 45.57
C THR A 8 14.15 47.23 45.61
N LEU A 9 14.29 46.38 44.59
CA LEU A 9 13.90 44.96 44.55
C LEU A 9 12.70 44.55 43.67
N CYS A 10 12.57 45.17 42.50
CA CYS A 10 12.12 44.44 41.31
C CYS A 10 13.35 43.78 40.67
N PHE A 11 13.81 42.66 41.24
CA PHE A 11 14.94 41.89 40.69
C PHE A 11 14.64 40.40 40.72
N PHE A 12 13.51 39.97 40.16
CA PHE A 12 13.20 38.55 39.93
C PHE A 12 12.27 38.35 38.73
N ILE A 13 12.51 39.08 37.64
CA ILE A 13 11.98 38.74 36.32
C ILE A 13 13.20 38.59 35.41
N LEU A 14 13.22 37.54 34.60
CA LEU A 14 14.32 37.02 33.76
C LEU A 14 14.99 35.74 34.32
N ILE A 15 14.18 34.77 34.76
CA ILE A 15 14.54 33.36 34.57
C ILE A 15 14.48 33.12 33.06
N SER A 16 15.64 33.26 32.44
CA SER A 16 15.96 32.86 31.09
C SER A 16 15.66 31.37 30.93
N CYS A 17 14.54 31.02 30.29
CA CYS A 17 14.43 29.73 29.60
C CYS A 17 15.31 29.82 28.34
N GLN A 18 16.60 29.54 28.51
CA GLN A 18 17.50 29.30 27.41
C GLN A 18 17.20 27.89 26.89
N GLN A 19 16.27 27.79 25.95
CA GLN A 19 15.99 26.55 25.26
C GLN A 19 17.21 26.27 24.36
N GLU A 20 18.01 25.26 24.71
CA GLU A 20 19.05 24.75 23.81
C GLU A 20 18.39 24.37 22.49
N GLN A 21 18.70 25.10 21.43
CA GLN A 21 18.41 24.65 20.07
C GLN A 21 19.27 23.41 19.82
N LYS A 22 18.68 22.22 20.05
CA LYS A 22 19.21 20.99 19.47
C LYS A 22 19.32 21.19 17.96
N PRO A 23 20.44 20.81 17.34
CA PRO A 23 20.61 20.97 15.90
C PRO A 23 19.46 20.21 15.23
N VAL A 24 18.70 20.94 14.41
CA VAL A 24 17.78 20.33 13.45
C VAL A 24 18.66 19.48 12.56
N LEU A 25 18.64 18.17 12.81
CA LEU A 25 19.15 17.21 11.85
C LEU A 25 18.27 17.39 10.61
N THR A 26 18.75 18.18 9.65
CA THR A 26 18.32 18.07 8.26
C THR A 26 18.90 16.76 7.73
N THR A 27 18.40 15.63 8.24
CA THR A 27 18.61 14.36 7.58
C THR A 27 17.66 14.37 6.41
N THR A 28 18.16 14.78 5.24
CA THR A 28 17.65 14.25 3.98
C THR A 28 18.02 12.75 3.94
N SER A 29 17.45 11.95 4.84
CA SER A 29 17.49 10.51 4.70
C SER A 29 16.44 10.19 3.66
N SER A 30 16.87 9.95 2.42
CA SER A 30 16.11 9.11 1.52
C SER A 30 16.01 7.73 2.18
N THR A 31 15.02 7.54 3.04
CA THR A 31 14.64 6.22 3.55
C THR A 31 14.08 5.47 2.36
N GLN A 32 14.94 4.78 1.61
CA GLN A 32 14.49 3.85 0.59
C GLN A 32 13.66 2.78 1.31
N HIS A 33 12.36 2.71 0.99
CA HIS A 33 11.48 1.65 1.46
C HIS A 33 12.09 0.31 1.08
N LYS A 34 12.33 -0.54 2.08
CA LYS A 34 12.98 -1.83 1.90
C LYS A 34 11.91 -2.89 1.72
N ALA A 35 11.96 -3.59 0.59
CA ALA A 35 11.11 -4.72 0.31
C ALA A 35 11.18 -5.80 1.42
N PRO A 36 10.09 -6.55 1.66
CA PRO A 36 10.03 -7.53 2.74
C PRO A 36 10.96 -8.72 2.48
N THR A 37 11.53 -9.27 3.55
CA THR A 37 12.31 -10.52 3.48
C THR A 37 11.38 -11.70 3.21
N LEU A 38 11.63 -12.41 2.11
CA LEU A 38 10.83 -13.55 1.65
C LEU A 38 11.35 -14.87 2.24
N LEU A 39 10.44 -15.71 2.75
CA LEU A 39 10.71 -17.09 3.13
C LEU A 39 10.88 -17.96 1.88
N LYS A 40 11.87 -18.85 1.88
CA LYS A 40 12.22 -19.67 0.71
C LYS A 40 11.15 -20.72 0.35
N ASP A 41 10.55 -21.35 1.37
CA ASP A 41 9.57 -22.44 1.20
C ASP A 41 8.13 -21.96 1.42
N ALA A 42 7.80 -20.78 0.89
CA ALA A 42 6.51 -20.13 1.01
C ALA A 42 5.90 -19.83 -0.37
N TYR A 43 4.59 -19.66 -0.44
CA TYR A 43 3.98 -19.07 -1.64
C TYR A 43 4.21 -17.55 -1.64
N ASN A 44 4.46 -16.98 -2.82
CA ASN A 44 4.48 -15.54 -3.00
C ASN A 44 3.09 -15.03 -3.38
N VAL A 45 2.52 -14.17 -2.54
CA VAL A 45 1.19 -13.58 -2.73
C VAL A 45 1.38 -12.09 -3.05
N GLY A 46 1.15 -11.75 -4.31
CA GLY A 46 1.29 -10.39 -4.82
C GLY A 46 -0.06 -9.71 -4.90
N PHE A 47 -0.21 -8.59 -4.21
CA PHE A 47 -1.36 -7.70 -4.31
C PHE A 47 -1.06 -6.59 -5.30
N LEU A 48 -1.84 -6.48 -6.39
CA LEU A 48 -1.80 -5.29 -7.22
C LEU A 48 -2.42 -4.13 -6.44
N VAL A 49 -1.65 -3.07 -6.23
CA VAL A 49 -2.13 -1.83 -5.61
C VAL A 49 -1.86 -0.65 -6.53
N MET A 50 -2.78 0.31 -6.51
CA MET A 50 -2.73 1.56 -7.27
C MET A 50 -3.53 2.65 -6.54
N ASP A 51 -3.47 3.88 -7.04
CA ASP A 51 -4.33 4.95 -6.52
C ASP A 51 -5.79 4.52 -6.59
N GLY A 52 -6.55 4.85 -5.55
CA GLY A 52 -7.96 4.45 -5.43
C GLY A 52 -8.18 2.99 -5.03
N THR A 53 -7.15 2.19 -4.69
CA THR A 53 -7.36 0.82 -4.16
C THR A 53 -8.25 0.85 -2.92
N PHE A 54 -9.20 -0.08 -2.78
CA PHE A 54 -10.11 -0.12 -1.63
C PHE A 54 -9.44 -0.76 -0.40
N ASN A 55 -9.50 -0.08 0.75
CA ASN A 55 -8.77 -0.47 1.95
C ASN A 55 -9.05 -1.91 2.40
N THR A 56 -10.31 -2.30 2.51
CA THR A 56 -10.68 -3.61 3.07
C THR A 56 -10.37 -4.74 2.11
N GLU A 57 -10.50 -4.50 0.80
CA GLU A 57 -10.19 -5.50 -0.23
C GLU A 57 -8.68 -5.76 -0.38
N LEU A 58 -7.85 -4.81 0.08
CA LEU A 58 -6.43 -5.02 0.30
C LEU A 58 -6.16 -5.64 1.67
N THR A 59 -6.50 -4.93 2.75
CA THR A 59 -5.98 -5.22 4.11
C THR A 59 -6.52 -6.51 4.72
N ALA A 60 -7.81 -6.83 4.56
CA ALA A 60 -8.39 -8.03 5.16
C ALA A 60 -7.78 -9.34 4.61
N PRO A 61 -7.71 -9.57 3.28
CA PRO A 61 -7.03 -10.75 2.75
C PRO A 61 -5.52 -10.68 2.96
N PHE A 62 -4.89 -9.49 2.93
CA PHE A 62 -3.47 -9.34 3.23
C PHE A 62 -3.13 -9.86 4.64
N ASP A 63 -3.93 -9.49 5.65
CA ASP A 63 -3.79 -9.98 7.01
C ASP A 63 -3.91 -11.50 7.08
N ILE A 64 -4.89 -12.08 6.39
CA ILE A 64 -5.12 -13.54 6.38
C ILE A 64 -3.90 -14.26 5.77
N PHE A 65 -3.45 -13.85 4.59
CA PHE A 65 -2.31 -14.48 3.91
C PHE A 65 -1.02 -14.31 4.72
N GLN A 66 -0.76 -13.12 5.27
CA GLN A 66 0.43 -12.87 6.07
C GLN A 66 0.44 -13.71 7.36
N HIS A 67 -0.71 -13.88 8.01
CA HIS A 67 -0.81 -14.66 9.25
C HIS A 67 -0.55 -16.15 9.05
N THR A 68 -0.59 -16.68 7.82
CA THR A 68 -0.24 -18.09 7.55
C THR A 68 1.17 -18.45 8.03
N ARG A 69 2.09 -17.47 8.06
CA ARG A 69 3.47 -17.64 8.54
C ARG A 69 3.56 -18.08 10.01
N PHE A 70 2.49 -17.92 10.77
CA PHE A 70 2.40 -18.28 12.19
C PHE A 70 1.52 -19.51 12.42
N ARG A 71 1.21 -20.28 11.38
CA ARG A 71 0.35 -21.48 11.44
C ARG A 71 1.13 -22.70 10.96
N GLU A 72 1.22 -23.73 11.80
CA GLU A 72 2.00 -24.94 11.48
C GLU A 72 1.35 -25.81 10.38
N SER A 73 0.02 -25.81 10.29
CA SER A 73 -0.73 -26.67 9.38
C SER A 73 -1.00 -26.04 8.01
N VAL A 74 -0.45 -24.86 7.73
CA VAL A 74 -0.68 -24.12 6.48
C VAL A 74 0.68 -23.76 5.89
N LYS A 75 0.85 -23.96 4.59
CA LYS A 75 2.08 -23.51 3.91
C LYS A 75 2.22 -21.99 4.08
N PRO A 76 3.35 -21.49 4.59
CA PRO A 76 3.55 -20.06 4.77
C PRO A 76 3.41 -19.28 3.47
N MET A 77 3.02 -18.02 3.59
CA MET A 77 2.88 -17.12 2.45
C MET A 77 3.66 -15.82 2.69
N ASN A 78 4.44 -15.43 1.69
CA ASN A 78 5.08 -14.12 1.61
C ASN A 78 4.08 -13.16 0.97
N THR A 79 3.49 -12.28 1.76
CA THR A 79 2.49 -11.32 1.28
C THR A 79 3.15 -9.97 1.04
N PHE A 80 2.97 -9.39 -0.15
CA PHE A 80 3.57 -8.12 -0.52
C PHE A 80 2.72 -7.35 -1.54
N THR A 81 2.98 -6.05 -1.64
CA THR A 81 2.32 -5.15 -2.58
C THR A 81 3.17 -4.93 -3.84
N VAL A 82 2.50 -4.82 -4.98
CA VAL A 82 3.11 -4.53 -6.28
C VAL A 82 2.29 -3.44 -6.97
N ALA A 83 2.96 -2.47 -7.57
CA ALA A 83 2.32 -1.39 -8.33
C ALA A 83 3.08 -1.12 -9.63
N GLN A 84 2.53 -0.26 -10.50
CA GLN A 84 3.22 0.17 -11.72
C GLN A 84 4.53 0.93 -11.41
N SER A 85 4.58 1.65 -10.28
CA SER A 85 5.78 2.32 -9.79
C SER A 85 5.89 2.25 -8.27
N LYS A 86 7.05 2.56 -7.70
CA LYS A 86 7.25 2.65 -6.23
C LYS A 86 6.80 3.97 -5.61
N ASN A 87 6.08 4.79 -6.35
CA ASN A 87 5.51 6.01 -5.81
C ASN A 87 4.47 5.67 -4.74
N ILE A 88 4.32 6.56 -3.76
CA ILE A 88 3.26 6.42 -2.76
C ILE A 88 1.92 6.49 -3.49
N ILE A 89 1.06 5.50 -3.25
CA ILE A 89 -0.33 5.52 -3.68
C ILE A 89 -1.21 6.05 -2.56
N THR A 90 -2.38 6.57 -2.92
CA THR A 90 -3.46 6.92 -2.00
C THR A 90 -4.63 5.99 -2.26
N THR A 91 -5.02 5.19 -1.27
CA THR A 91 -6.22 4.35 -1.35
C THR A 91 -7.49 5.20 -1.44
N PHE A 92 -8.60 4.59 -1.84
CA PHE A 92 -9.87 5.30 -1.99
C PHE A 92 -10.28 6.06 -0.72
N GLU A 93 -10.11 5.42 0.45
CA GLU A 93 -10.44 6.03 1.74
C GLU A 93 -9.27 6.80 2.38
N GLY A 94 -8.19 7.06 1.62
CA GLY A 94 -7.15 8.03 1.98
C GLY A 94 -5.93 7.51 2.71
N LEU A 95 -5.70 6.19 2.78
CA LEU A 95 -4.43 5.66 3.29
C LEU A 95 -3.31 5.89 2.28
N ARG A 96 -2.13 6.28 2.76
CA ARG A 96 -0.94 6.38 1.93
C ARG A 96 -0.06 5.16 2.11
N LEU A 97 0.21 4.46 1.01
CA LEU A 97 0.95 3.21 1.01
C LEU A 97 2.12 3.33 0.03
N GLN A 98 3.30 2.88 0.43
CA GLN A 98 4.44 2.73 -0.47
C GLN A 98 4.52 1.27 -0.93
N PRO A 99 4.41 0.98 -2.25
CA PRO A 99 4.51 -0.38 -2.77
C PRO A 99 5.86 -1.02 -2.46
N ASP A 100 5.86 -2.31 -2.14
CA ASP A 100 7.09 -3.07 -1.89
C ASP A 100 7.91 -3.24 -3.17
N TYR A 101 7.20 -3.57 -4.25
CA TYR A 101 7.76 -3.83 -5.57
C TYR A 101 7.04 -3.01 -6.66
N ASP A 102 7.75 -2.82 -7.76
CA ASP A 102 7.15 -2.40 -9.03
C ASP A 102 7.13 -3.58 -10.01
N PHE A 103 6.53 -3.38 -11.19
CA PHE A 103 6.41 -4.41 -12.22
C PHE A 103 7.76 -4.99 -12.70
N THR A 104 8.87 -4.29 -12.49
CA THR A 104 10.20 -4.69 -12.97
C THR A 104 10.98 -5.51 -11.94
N ASN A 105 10.65 -5.41 -10.66
CA ASN A 105 11.40 -6.03 -9.57
C ASN A 105 10.57 -6.92 -8.63
N ALA A 106 9.29 -7.13 -8.93
CA ALA A 106 8.48 -8.11 -8.21
C ALA A 106 9.07 -9.52 -8.33
N PRO A 107 9.16 -10.29 -7.22
CA PRO A 107 9.53 -11.70 -7.30
C PRO A 107 8.43 -12.48 -8.05
N ARG A 108 8.72 -13.74 -8.43
CA ARG A 108 7.69 -14.62 -9.02
C ARG A 108 6.48 -14.71 -8.09
N ILE A 109 5.29 -14.45 -8.62
CA ILE A 109 4.02 -14.50 -7.88
C ILE A 109 3.36 -15.87 -8.09
N ASP A 110 3.04 -16.56 -7.00
CA ASP A 110 2.29 -17.81 -7.02
C ASP A 110 0.77 -17.56 -6.93
N ILE A 111 0.37 -16.51 -6.21
CA ILE A 111 -1.02 -16.11 -6.01
C ILE A 111 -1.13 -14.61 -6.33
N LEU A 112 -1.80 -14.29 -7.43
CA LEU A 112 -2.08 -12.90 -7.81
C LEU A 112 -3.42 -12.48 -7.23
N VAL A 113 -3.44 -11.39 -6.46
CA VAL A 113 -4.64 -10.80 -5.88
C VAL A 113 -4.89 -9.43 -6.50
N ILE A 114 -6.09 -9.24 -7.07
CA ILE A 114 -6.54 -7.97 -7.63
C ILE A 114 -7.70 -7.42 -6.79
N PRO A 115 -7.45 -6.55 -5.79
CA PRO A 115 -8.49 -5.77 -5.12
C PRO A 115 -9.22 -4.86 -6.11
N SER A 116 -10.33 -4.26 -5.70
CA SER A 116 -10.93 -3.13 -6.43
C SER A 116 -10.10 -1.86 -6.27
N ALA A 117 -10.14 -1.02 -7.29
CA ALA A 117 -9.72 0.37 -7.24
C ALA A 117 -10.76 1.25 -7.95
N GLU A 118 -10.74 2.54 -7.63
CA GLU A 118 -11.69 3.57 -8.11
C GLU A 118 -11.96 3.52 -9.61
N HIS A 119 -10.96 3.18 -10.43
CA HIS A 119 -11.00 3.26 -11.89
C HIS A 119 -11.01 1.90 -12.61
N HIS A 120 -11.28 0.79 -11.89
CA HIS A 120 -11.33 -0.57 -12.44
C HIS A 120 -12.51 -0.83 -13.41
N LEU A 121 -13.43 0.12 -13.56
CA LEU A 121 -14.53 0.07 -14.53
C LEU A 121 -14.33 1.04 -15.71
N ASP A 122 -13.26 1.83 -15.71
CA ASP A 122 -12.99 2.83 -16.74
C ASP A 122 -11.51 2.88 -17.16
N SER A 123 -10.78 3.92 -16.79
CA SER A 123 -9.46 4.28 -17.26
C SER A 123 -8.38 3.23 -16.97
N ASP A 124 -8.52 2.41 -15.93
CA ASP A 124 -7.56 1.34 -15.65
C ASP A 124 -7.65 0.19 -16.66
N LEU A 125 -8.83 -0.03 -17.28
CA LEU A 125 -9.02 -1.04 -18.33
C LEU A 125 -8.31 -0.66 -19.64
N GLU A 126 -8.06 0.64 -19.83
CA GLU A 126 -7.33 1.19 -20.98
C GLU A 126 -5.81 1.26 -20.73
N ASN A 127 -5.36 1.04 -19.49
CA ASN A 127 -3.95 1.04 -19.14
C ASN A 127 -3.27 -0.26 -19.61
N THR A 128 -2.81 -0.23 -20.87
CA THR A 128 -2.18 -1.39 -21.52
C THR A 128 -0.95 -1.94 -20.76
N GLU A 129 -0.21 -1.11 -20.03
CA GLU A 129 0.93 -1.58 -19.23
C GLU A 129 0.46 -2.47 -18.08
N VAL A 130 -0.53 -1.99 -17.32
CA VAL A 130 -1.13 -2.74 -16.20
C VAL A 130 -1.81 -4.01 -16.70
N ILE A 131 -2.63 -3.93 -17.76
CA ILE A 131 -3.33 -5.09 -18.31
C ILE A 131 -2.35 -6.16 -18.81
N ASN A 132 -1.29 -5.76 -19.51
CA ASN A 132 -0.26 -6.70 -19.97
C ASN A 132 0.50 -7.34 -18.80
N TRP A 133 0.81 -6.57 -17.76
CA TRP A 133 1.44 -7.10 -16.56
C TRP A 133 0.54 -8.11 -15.83
N ILE A 134 -0.76 -7.81 -15.68
CA ILE A 134 -1.75 -8.73 -15.11
C ILE A 134 -1.82 -10.01 -15.93
N LYS A 135 -1.91 -9.89 -17.26
CA LYS A 135 -1.97 -11.05 -18.16
C LYS A 135 -0.76 -11.95 -18.01
N GLN A 136 0.45 -11.38 -18.06
CA GLN A 136 1.70 -12.13 -17.95
C GLN A 136 1.85 -12.78 -16.58
N THR A 137 1.63 -12.01 -15.51
CA THR A 137 1.77 -12.47 -14.12
C THR A 137 0.73 -13.52 -13.78
N GLY A 138 -0.54 -13.25 -14.12
CA GLY A 138 -1.66 -14.15 -13.86
C GLY A 138 -1.56 -15.47 -14.63
N SER A 139 -1.06 -15.44 -15.87
CA SER A 139 -0.83 -16.68 -16.65
C SER A 139 0.27 -17.57 -16.07
N ALA A 140 1.23 -17.00 -15.32
CA ALA A 140 2.32 -17.72 -14.68
C ALA A 140 2.04 -18.10 -13.21
N ALA A 141 1.00 -17.51 -12.62
CA ALA A 141 0.58 -17.76 -11.25
C ALA A 141 -0.11 -19.13 -11.12
N THR A 142 -0.03 -19.72 -9.94
CA THR A 142 -0.78 -20.96 -9.62
C THR A 142 -2.25 -20.65 -9.37
N TYR A 143 -2.51 -19.51 -8.73
CA TYR A 143 -3.86 -19.03 -8.45
C TYR A 143 -3.96 -17.55 -8.78
N ILE A 144 -5.12 -17.14 -9.28
CA ILE A 144 -5.50 -15.73 -9.42
C ILE A 144 -6.82 -15.53 -8.67
N THR A 145 -6.96 -14.39 -8.00
CA THR A 145 -8.21 -14.01 -7.33
C THR A 145 -8.43 -12.52 -7.47
N SER A 146 -9.69 -12.13 -7.53
CA SER A 146 -10.11 -10.73 -7.53
C SER A 146 -11.15 -10.48 -6.46
N HIS A 147 -11.27 -9.22 -6.05
CA HIS A 147 -12.34 -8.74 -5.19
C HIS A 147 -13.15 -7.71 -5.99
N CYS A 148 -14.48 -7.82 -5.92
CA CYS A 148 -15.43 -6.87 -6.52
C CYS A 148 -15.01 -6.46 -7.96
N ASP A 149 -14.64 -5.20 -8.18
CA ASP A 149 -14.32 -4.60 -9.48
C ASP A 149 -13.01 -5.13 -10.08
N GLY A 150 -12.11 -5.69 -9.25
CA GLY A 150 -10.88 -6.33 -9.72
C GLY A 150 -11.12 -7.47 -10.72
N ALA A 151 -12.33 -8.04 -10.76
CA ALA A 151 -12.71 -9.04 -11.76
C ALA A 151 -12.67 -8.48 -13.20
N PHE A 152 -12.96 -7.19 -13.40
CA PHE A 152 -12.93 -6.55 -14.71
C PHE A 152 -11.52 -6.43 -15.26
N MET A 153 -10.53 -6.17 -14.40
CA MET A 153 -9.11 -6.18 -14.78
C MET A 153 -8.64 -7.57 -15.22
N LEU A 154 -9.07 -8.64 -14.53
CA LEU A 154 -8.78 -10.02 -14.93
C LEU A 154 -9.49 -10.41 -16.24
N ALA A 155 -10.73 -9.97 -16.43
CA ALA A 155 -11.47 -10.17 -17.68
C ALA A 155 -10.80 -9.46 -18.85
N GLN A 156 -10.40 -8.19 -18.67
CA GLN A 156 -9.69 -7.40 -19.68
C GLN A 156 -8.33 -8.01 -20.04
N ALA A 157 -7.66 -8.66 -19.08
CA ALA A 157 -6.44 -9.43 -19.33
C ALA A 157 -6.67 -10.77 -20.07
N GLY A 158 -7.93 -11.17 -20.28
CA GLY A 158 -8.33 -12.44 -20.91
C GLY A 158 -8.16 -13.66 -19.99
N LEU A 159 -8.05 -13.44 -18.67
CA LEU A 159 -7.81 -14.52 -17.70
C LEU A 159 -9.10 -15.19 -17.23
N LEU A 160 -10.27 -14.62 -17.56
CA LEU A 160 -11.58 -15.14 -17.15
C LEU A 160 -12.39 -15.78 -18.29
N ASP A 161 -11.89 -15.80 -19.53
CA ASP A 161 -12.63 -16.20 -20.74
C ASP A 161 -13.22 -17.63 -20.70
N HIS A 162 -12.63 -18.51 -19.89
CA HIS A 162 -12.97 -19.95 -19.86
C HIS A 162 -13.25 -20.48 -18.45
N VAL A 163 -13.48 -19.60 -17.48
CA VAL A 163 -13.75 -19.96 -16.09
C VAL A 163 -15.02 -19.30 -15.59
N VAL A 164 -15.72 -19.96 -14.67
CA VAL A 164 -16.82 -19.35 -13.95
C VAL A 164 -16.24 -18.42 -12.88
N SER A 165 -16.67 -17.16 -12.90
CA SER A 165 -16.27 -16.13 -11.94
C SER A 165 -17.52 -15.37 -11.45
N THR A 166 -17.36 -14.61 -10.36
CA THR A 166 -18.40 -13.72 -9.83
C THR A 166 -17.80 -12.35 -9.57
N THR A 167 -18.65 -11.34 -9.60
CA THR A 167 -18.33 -9.97 -9.18
C THR A 167 -19.57 -9.37 -8.51
N PHE A 168 -19.51 -8.10 -8.11
CA PHE A 168 -20.66 -7.37 -7.59
C PHE A 168 -21.67 -7.07 -8.71
N LEU A 169 -22.86 -6.62 -8.32
CA LEU A 169 -23.91 -6.31 -9.28
C LEU A 169 -23.73 -4.89 -9.82
N VAL A 170 -23.36 -4.77 -11.10
CA VAL A 170 -23.27 -3.47 -11.78
C VAL A 170 -24.68 -3.00 -12.14
N THR A 171 -25.28 -2.13 -11.32
CA THR A 171 -26.48 -1.38 -11.72
C THR A 171 -26.07 -0.08 -12.38
N SER A 172 -26.27 0.03 -13.69
CA SER A 172 -26.11 1.20 -14.57
C SER A 172 -25.25 2.35 -14.02
N ILE A 173 -23.99 2.38 -14.48
CA ILE A 173 -23.11 3.56 -14.41
C ILE A 173 -23.79 4.66 -15.24
N LYS A 174 -24.13 5.78 -14.60
CA LYS A 174 -24.59 6.99 -15.29
C LYS A 174 -23.41 7.74 -15.88
#